data_AF-A0A958BGT6-F1
#
_entry.id   AF-A0A958BGT6-F1
#
_cell.length_a   1.000
_cell.length_b   1.000
_cell.length_c   1.000
_cell.angle_alpha   90.00
_cell.angle_beta   90.00
_cell.angle_gamma   90.00
#
_symmetry.space_group_name_H-M   'P 1'
#
loop_
_entity.id
_entity.type
_entity.pdbx_description
1 polymer ?
#
loop_
_entity_poly.entity_id
_entity_poly.type
_entity_poly.pdbx_seq_one_letter_code
_entity_poly.pdbx_strand_id
1 'polypeptide(L)'
;MTGNKLLRISDAYNGQFNVTGKSLALTTQDRTQQLEFDFADPVGAFGFNFGGTDETWRLVAYASDGSVLAELDLPQIQDGNGGDWRGIQAQGIASATLYNTAFDVGTDSGDLDYIVLDNFTYLAAPVPEPQTYALMLAGLGFVRLVARRRKS
;
A
#
# COMPACT_ATOMS: atom_id res chain seq x y z
N MET A 1 -30.78 3.78 -8.81
CA MET A 1 -29.80 4.34 -7.88
C MET A 1 -28.84 5.19 -8.69
N THR A 2 -29.08 6.50 -8.72
CA THR A 2 -28.32 7.47 -9.52
C THR A 2 -27.23 8.09 -8.67
N GLY A 3 -25.98 7.98 -9.11
CA GLY A 3 -24.89 8.85 -8.67
C GLY A 3 -23.84 8.14 -7.83
N ASN A 4 -22.67 7.91 -8.41
CA ASN A 4 -21.48 8.66 -8.04
C ASN A 4 -20.35 8.31 -9.01
N LYS A 5 -19.83 9.33 -9.70
CA LYS A 5 -18.79 9.23 -10.74
C LYS A 5 -17.37 9.45 -10.19
N LEU A 6 -17.16 9.27 -8.89
CA LEU A 6 -15.92 9.62 -8.20
C LEU A 6 -15.59 8.57 -7.12
N LEU A 7 -14.30 8.32 -6.94
CA LEU A 7 -13.72 7.60 -5.80
C LEU A 7 -14.37 8.10 -4.50
N ARG A 8 -14.96 7.18 -3.73
CA ARG A 8 -15.82 7.53 -2.58
C ARG A 8 -15.52 6.68 -1.37
N ILE A 9 -15.60 7.32 -0.21
CA ILE A 9 -15.62 6.63 1.10
C ILE A 9 -17.06 6.66 1.60
N SER A 10 -17.66 5.48 1.78
CA SER A 10 -19.06 5.36 2.22
C SER A 10 -19.31 4.08 3.00
N ASP A 11 -20.43 4.01 3.71
CA ASP A 11 -20.92 2.82 4.43
C ASP A 11 -21.80 1.90 3.55
N ALA A 12 -21.85 2.15 2.25
CA ALA A 12 -22.70 1.41 1.30
C ALA A 12 -22.42 -0.10 1.29
N TYR A 13 -21.21 -0.50 1.69
CA TYR A 13 -20.75 -1.90 1.67
C TYR A 13 -20.53 -2.48 3.07
N ASN A 14 -21.02 -1.81 4.11
CA ASN A 14 -20.91 -2.29 5.48
C ASN A 14 -21.52 -3.70 5.64
N GLY A 15 -20.73 -4.67 6.10
CA GLY A 15 -21.15 -6.06 6.26
C GLY A 15 -21.14 -6.88 4.95
N GLN A 16 -20.59 -6.33 3.87
CA GLN A 16 -20.33 -7.02 2.60
C GLN A 16 -18.81 -7.10 2.37
N PHE A 17 -18.36 -7.98 1.47
CA PHE A 17 -16.95 -8.10 1.07
C PHE A 17 -15.96 -8.14 2.24
N ASN A 18 -16.39 -8.66 3.40
CA ASN A 18 -15.64 -8.71 4.64
C ASN A 18 -15.11 -7.35 5.12
N VAL A 19 -15.87 -6.27 4.86
CA VAL A 19 -15.59 -4.91 5.36
C VAL A 19 -16.61 -4.47 6.41
N THR A 20 -16.20 -3.59 7.33
CA THR A 20 -17.06 -3.09 8.42
C THR A 20 -16.96 -1.58 8.51
N GLY A 21 -18.10 -0.90 8.57
CA GLY A 21 -18.15 0.56 8.63
C GLY A 21 -18.01 1.18 7.24
N LYS A 22 -17.05 2.09 7.07
CA LYS A 22 -16.88 2.84 5.83
C LYS A 22 -15.71 2.29 5.03
N SER A 23 -15.94 2.04 3.75
CA SER A 23 -14.92 1.59 2.82
C SER A 23 -14.77 2.55 1.64
N LEU A 24 -13.58 2.51 1.04
CA LEU A 24 -13.31 3.11 -0.25
C LEU A 24 -13.85 2.18 -1.33
N ALA A 25 -14.53 2.71 -2.35
CA ALA A 25 -14.99 1.89 -3.46
C ALA A 25 -14.85 2.58 -4.81
N LEU A 26 -14.49 1.79 -5.81
CA LEU A 26 -14.68 2.07 -7.24
C LEU A 26 -15.72 1.08 -7.77
N THR A 27 -16.56 1.55 -8.67
CA THR A 27 -17.66 0.78 -9.21
C THR A 27 -17.58 0.73 -10.73
N THR A 28 -18.38 -0.14 -11.35
CA THR A 28 -18.49 -0.20 -12.82
C THR A 28 -19.02 1.10 -13.46
N GLN A 29 -19.49 2.07 -12.66
CA GLN A 29 -19.86 3.40 -13.11
C GLN A 29 -18.67 4.40 -13.09
N ASP A 30 -17.59 4.02 -12.42
CA ASP A 30 -16.35 4.78 -12.32
C ASP A 30 -15.42 4.35 -13.46
N ARG A 31 -15.00 5.32 -14.27
CA ARG A 31 -14.01 5.09 -15.34
C ARG A 31 -12.58 4.95 -14.81
N THR A 32 -12.40 5.11 -13.50
CA THR A 32 -11.14 4.94 -12.81
C THR A 32 -11.00 3.45 -12.47
N GLN A 33 -10.05 2.77 -13.13
CA GLN A 33 -9.71 1.35 -12.91
C GLN A 33 -8.29 1.20 -12.35
N GLN A 34 -7.78 2.28 -11.75
CA GLN A 34 -6.48 2.35 -11.11
C GLN A 34 -6.59 3.22 -9.85
N LEU A 35 -5.96 2.78 -8.78
CA LEU A 35 -5.74 3.55 -7.57
C LEU A 35 -4.24 3.67 -7.32
N GLU A 36 -3.81 4.87 -6.95
CA GLU A 36 -2.44 5.16 -6.58
C GLU A 36 -2.36 5.48 -5.09
N PHE A 37 -1.34 4.93 -4.43
CA PHE A 37 -1.00 5.17 -3.04
C PHE A 37 0.34 5.88 -2.99
N ASP A 38 0.34 7.12 -2.52
CA ASP A 38 1.55 7.88 -2.26
C ASP A 38 1.87 7.87 -0.77
N PHE A 39 3.08 7.44 -0.41
CA PHE A 39 3.56 7.51 0.96
C PHE A 39 4.40 8.76 1.16
N ALA A 40 4.10 9.53 2.21
CA ALA A 40 4.86 10.74 2.54
C ALA A 40 6.34 10.44 2.86
N ASP A 41 6.59 9.27 3.47
CA ASP A 41 7.91 8.70 3.73
C ASP A 41 7.91 7.23 3.31
N PRO A 42 9.04 6.65 2.85
CA PRO A 42 9.08 5.26 2.45
C PRO A 42 8.66 4.29 3.57
N VAL A 43 7.85 3.29 3.19
CA VAL A 43 7.32 2.25 4.10
C VAL A 43 7.99 0.89 3.87
N GLY A 44 7.96 0.02 4.88
CA GLY A 44 8.46 -1.35 4.82
C GLY A 44 7.38 -2.39 4.48
N ALA A 45 6.11 -2.02 4.64
CA ALA A 45 4.96 -2.80 4.20
C ALA A 45 3.69 -1.93 4.18
N PHE A 46 2.70 -2.33 3.39
CA PHE A 46 1.35 -1.82 3.47
C PHE A 46 0.34 -2.91 3.10
N GLY A 47 -0.90 -2.74 3.52
CA GLY A 47 -1.99 -3.64 3.17
C GLY A 47 -3.35 -3.06 3.51
N PHE A 48 -4.38 -3.75 3.03
CA PHE A 48 -5.78 -3.38 3.14
C PHE A 48 -6.66 -4.63 2.95
N ASN A 49 -7.90 -4.57 3.43
CA ASN A 49 -8.95 -5.47 2.98
C ASN A 49 -9.29 -5.16 1.52
N PHE A 50 -9.42 -6.19 0.69
CA PHE A 50 -9.72 -6.10 -0.73
C PHE A 50 -10.88 -7.04 -1.08
N GLY A 51 -11.83 -6.59 -1.91
CA GLY A 51 -12.90 -7.45 -2.40
C GLY A 51 -13.82 -6.79 -3.44
N GLY A 52 -14.80 -7.57 -3.92
CA GLY A 52 -15.84 -7.15 -4.84
C GLY A 52 -15.49 -7.27 -6.33
N THR A 53 -14.34 -7.82 -6.66
CA THR A 53 -13.82 -7.79 -8.03
C THR A 53 -14.38 -8.91 -8.89
N ASP A 54 -14.76 -8.56 -10.12
CA ASP A 54 -15.09 -9.48 -11.19
C ASP A 54 -13.89 -9.78 -12.09
N GLU A 55 -12.82 -9.01 -11.98
CA GLU A 55 -11.56 -9.22 -12.69
C GLU A 55 -10.38 -9.45 -11.74
N THR A 56 -9.25 -9.86 -12.33
CA THR A 56 -7.96 -9.91 -11.63
C THR A 56 -7.35 -8.52 -11.56
N TRP A 57 -6.93 -8.12 -10.37
CA TRP A 57 -6.23 -6.86 -10.14
C TRP A 57 -4.76 -7.11 -9.84
N ARG A 58 -3.91 -6.14 -10.15
CA ARG A 58 -2.50 -6.18 -9.80
C ARG A 58 -2.15 -5.02 -8.91
N LEU A 59 -1.49 -5.34 -7.80
CA LEU A 59 -0.86 -4.38 -6.91
C LEU A 59 0.63 -4.37 -7.17
N VAL A 60 1.18 -3.19 -7.48
CA VAL A 60 2.61 -2.98 -7.74
C VAL A 60 3.13 -1.94 -6.77
N ALA A 61 4.24 -2.24 -6.09
CA ALA A 61 4.92 -1.31 -5.20
C ALA A 61 6.21 -0.79 -5.84
N TYR A 62 6.46 0.50 -5.71
CA TYR A 62 7.58 1.21 -6.32
C TYR A 62 8.48 1.85 -5.27
N ALA A 63 9.77 1.92 -5.56
CA ALA A 63 10.72 2.75 -4.83
C ALA A 63 10.61 4.22 -5.28
N SER A 64 11.31 5.11 -4.58
CA SER A 64 11.28 6.56 -4.87
C SER A 64 11.85 6.94 -6.24
N ASP A 65 12.66 6.07 -6.85
CA ASP A 65 13.20 6.24 -8.20
C ASP A 65 12.28 5.66 -9.29
N GLY A 66 11.11 5.13 -8.91
CA GLY A 66 10.14 4.49 -9.80
C GLY A 66 10.47 3.03 -10.15
N SER A 67 11.52 2.44 -9.58
CA SER A 67 11.79 1.01 -9.77
C SER A 67 10.74 0.14 -9.07
N VAL A 68 10.36 -0.97 -9.69
CA VAL A 68 9.42 -1.94 -9.11
C VAL A 68 10.13 -2.71 -7.99
N LEU A 69 9.55 -2.67 -6.78
CA LEU A 69 10.03 -3.41 -5.62
C LEU A 69 9.34 -4.77 -5.48
N ALA A 70 8.04 -4.82 -5.76
CA ALA A 70 7.24 -6.03 -5.66
C ALA A 70 5.93 -5.90 -6.45
N GLU A 71 5.41 -7.04 -6.89
CA GLU A 71 4.11 -7.16 -7.55
C GLU A 71 3.30 -8.27 -6.87
N LEU A 72 1.99 -8.10 -6.83
CA LEU A 72 1.06 -9.09 -6.30
C LEU A 72 -0.20 -9.12 -7.15
N ASP A 73 -0.49 -10.28 -7.73
CA ASP A 73 -1.78 -10.56 -8.36
C ASP A 73 -2.83 -10.81 -7.28
N LEU A 74 -3.93 -10.06 -7.36
CA LEU A 74 -5.09 -10.18 -6.50
C LEU A 74 -6.17 -10.95 -7.26
N PRO A 75 -6.65 -12.09 -6.72
CA PRO A 75 -7.63 -12.92 -7.40
C PRO A 75 -8.96 -12.19 -7.55
N GLN A 76 -9.78 -12.65 -8.48
CA GLN A 76 -11.19 -12.29 -8.58
C GLN A 76 -11.93 -12.65 -7.28
N ILE A 77 -12.58 -11.68 -6.66
CA ILE A 77 -13.40 -11.84 -5.44
C ILE A 77 -14.82 -11.34 -5.76
N GLN A 78 -15.52 -12.16 -6.56
CA GLN A 78 -16.90 -11.99 -7.01
C GLN A 78 -17.85 -11.55 -5.88
N ASP A 79 -19.11 -11.28 -6.23
CA ASP A 79 -20.19 -11.03 -5.28
C ASP A 79 -20.16 -11.97 -4.05
N GLY A 80 -20.17 -11.38 -2.86
CA GLY A 80 -20.22 -12.11 -1.60
C GLY A 80 -19.34 -11.53 -0.51
N ASN A 81 -19.06 -12.33 0.53
CA ASN A 81 -18.25 -11.92 1.68
C ASN A 81 -16.83 -12.50 1.64
N GLY A 82 -16.29 -12.70 0.44
CA GLY A 82 -14.98 -13.31 0.20
C GLY A 82 -13.79 -12.35 0.30
N GLY A 83 -14.02 -11.08 0.64
CA GLY A 83 -12.94 -10.11 0.76
C GLY A 83 -11.95 -10.49 1.86
N ASP A 84 -10.69 -10.15 1.63
CA ASP A 84 -9.59 -10.64 2.47
C ASP A 84 -8.43 -9.65 2.49
N TRP A 85 -7.55 -9.80 3.47
CA TRP A 85 -6.39 -8.94 3.66
C TRP A 85 -5.34 -9.17 2.56
N ARG A 86 -4.91 -8.11 1.91
CA ARG A 86 -3.89 -8.11 0.85
C ARG A 86 -2.89 -7.00 1.12
N GLY A 87 -1.64 -7.22 0.73
CA GLY A 87 -0.59 -6.24 0.96
C GLY A 87 0.76 -6.69 0.46
N ILE A 88 1.69 -5.74 0.38
CA ILE A 88 3.06 -5.95 -0.03
C ILE A 88 3.99 -5.59 1.12
N GLN A 89 5.00 -6.42 1.34
CA GLN A 89 6.13 -6.14 2.22
C GLN A 89 7.40 -6.04 1.38
N ALA A 90 8.00 -4.85 1.36
CA ALA A 90 9.29 -4.58 0.74
C ALA A 90 9.91 -3.34 1.42
N GLN A 91 11.24 -3.28 1.54
CA GLN A 91 11.88 -2.09 2.10
C GLN A 91 11.86 -0.93 1.11
N GLY A 92 11.46 0.25 1.58
CA GLY A 92 11.60 1.50 0.83
C GLY A 92 10.47 1.75 -0.18
N ILE A 93 9.28 1.21 0.05
CA ILE A 93 8.10 1.48 -0.79
C ILE A 93 7.74 2.96 -0.66
N ALA A 94 7.84 3.70 -1.77
CA ALA A 94 7.50 5.12 -1.83
C ALA A 94 6.11 5.35 -2.41
N SER A 95 5.68 4.49 -3.34
CA SER A 95 4.32 4.51 -3.88
C SER A 95 3.86 3.11 -4.26
N ALA A 96 2.56 2.95 -4.51
CA ALA A 96 2.00 1.72 -5.06
C ALA A 96 0.83 2.00 -6.00
N THR A 97 0.66 1.14 -6.99
CA THR A 97 -0.45 1.21 -7.95
C THR A 97 -1.24 -0.09 -7.89
N LEU A 98 -2.55 0.04 -7.71
CA LEU A 98 -3.52 -1.04 -7.82
C LEU A 98 -4.32 -0.83 -9.10
N TYR A 99 -4.32 -1.76 -10.05
CA TYR A 99 -5.05 -1.61 -11.31
C TYR A 99 -5.67 -2.92 -11.79
N ASN A 100 -6.78 -2.81 -12.52
CA ASN A 100 -7.42 -3.94 -13.17
C ASN A 100 -6.55 -4.43 -14.34
N THR A 101 -6.16 -5.70 -14.35
CA THR A 101 -5.29 -6.27 -15.39
C THR A 101 -5.99 -6.47 -16.73
N ALA A 102 -7.33 -6.52 -16.75
CA ALA A 102 -8.13 -6.53 -17.97
C ALA A 102 -8.34 -5.11 -18.56
N PHE A 103 -7.96 -4.06 -17.82
CA PHE A 103 -8.07 -2.68 -18.29
C PHE A 103 -6.86 -2.29 -19.15
N ASP A 104 -7.08 -2.12 -20.45
CA ASP A 104 -6.07 -1.60 -21.37
C ASP A 104 -6.16 -0.06 -21.45
N VAL A 105 -5.15 0.63 -20.92
CA VAL A 105 -5.02 2.10 -20.91
C VAL A 105 -4.81 2.60 -22.34
N GLY A 106 -5.89 2.74 -23.09
CA GLY A 106 -5.84 3.17 -24.49
C GLY A 106 -7.08 2.79 -25.30
N THR A 107 -7.88 1.85 -24.80
CA THR A 107 -9.22 1.60 -25.31
C THR A 107 -10.21 1.98 -24.21
N ASP A 108 -11.20 2.81 -24.49
CA ASP A 108 -12.34 3.11 -23.60
C ASP A 108 -13.25 1.87 -23.37
N SER A 109 -12.68 0.66 -23.54
CA SER A 109 -13.34 -0.62 -23.70
C SER A 109 -12.84 -1.68 -22.71
N GLY A 110 -11.94 -1.35 -21.78
CA GLY A 110 -11.59 -2.26 -20.70
C GLY A 110 -12.82 -2.58 -19.85
N ASP A 111 -12.98 -3.85 -19.46
CA ASP A 111 -14.10 -4.26 -18.61
C ASP A 111 -14.03 -3.51 -17.28
N LEU A 112 -14.98 -2.59 -17.09
CA LEU A 112 -15.06 -1.79 -15.87
C LEU A 112 -15.38 -2.74 -14.73
N ASP A 113 -14.50 -2.76 -13.73
CA ASP A 113 -14.65 -3.62 -12.57
C ASP A 113 -14.92 -2.81 -11.31
N TYR A 114 -15.37 -3.51 -10.30
CA TYR A 114 -15.74 -3.03 -8.99
C TYR A 114 -14.64 -3.40 -7.98
N ILE A 115 -14.23 -2.46 -7.12
CA ILE A 115 -13.35 -2.76 -5.97
C ILE A 115 -13.86 -2.11 -4.70
N VAL A 116 -13.65 -2.80 -3.58
CA VAL A 116 -13.84 -2.27 -2.22
C VAL A 116 -12.56 -2.45 -1.44
N LEU A 117 -12.06 -1.34 -0.89
CA LEU A 117 -10.89 -1.31 -0.02
C LEU A 117 -11.26 -0.78 1.37
N ASP A 118 -10.72 -1.41 2.40
CA ASP A 118 -10.91 -0.98 3.79
C ASP A 118 -9.66 -1.31 4.64
N ASN A 119 -9.60 -0.80 5.88
CA ASN A 119 -8.56 -1.10 6.86
C ASN A 119 -7.12 -0.85 6.37
N PHE A 120 -6.91 0.17 5.54
CA PHE A 120 -5.57 0.50 5.05
C PHE A 120 -4.59 0.71 6.20
N THR A 121 -3.51 -0.06 6.22
CA THR A 121 -2.47 -0.04 7.25
C THR A 121 -1.10 -0.11 6.61
N TYR A 122 -0.11 0.56 7.20
CA TYR A 122 1.26 0.51 6.74
C TYR A 122 2.25 0.45 7.91
N LEU A 123 3.46 -0.03 7.62
CA LEU A 123 4.58 -0.10 8.55
C LEU A 123 5.70 0.80 8.02
N ALA A 124 6.11 1.81 8.78
CA ALA A 124 7.23 2.69 8.39
C ALA A 124 8.50 1.88 8.09
N ALA A 125 9.27 2.29 7.08
CA ALA A 125 10.54 1.64 6.81
C ALA A 125 11.51 1.90 7.98
N PRO A 126 12.31 0.90 8.40
CA PRO A 126 13.38 1.13 9.36
C PRO A 126 14.34 2.17 8.78
N VAL A 127 14.37 3.37 9.34
CA VAL A 127 15.37 4.38 9.00
C VAL A 127 16.62 4.05 9.83
N PRO A 128 17.76 3.68 9.21
CA PRO A 128 19.00 3.53 9.96
C PRO A 128 19.34 4.90 10.51
N GLU A 129 19.34 5.10 11.82
CA GLU A 129 19.70 6.40 12.38
C GLU A 129 21.21 6.62 12.20
N PRO A 130 21.68 7.49 11.28
CA PRO A 130 23.11 7.75 11.13
C PRO A 130 23.72 8.30 12.42
N GLN A 131 22.89 8.94 13.25
CA GLN A 131 23.25 9.47 14.56
C GLN A 131 23.58 8.35 15.55
N THR A 132 22.89 7.22 15.53
CA THR A 132 23.16 6.11 16.46
C THR A 132 24.56 5.54 16.22
N TYR A 133 25.00 5.41 14.97
CA TYR A 133 26.38 5.02 14.68
C TYR A 133 27.39 6.09 15.09
N ALA A 134 27.09 7.37 14.83
CA ALA A 134 27.95 8.47 15.26
C ALA A 134 28.08 8.56 16.79
N LEU A 135 26.99 8.37 17.52
CA LEU A 135 26.94 8.35 18.99
C LEU A 135 27.63 7.11 19.57
N MET A 136 27.46 5.94 18.94
CA MET A 136 28.20 4.74 19.31
C MET A 136 29.71 4.94 19.13
N LEU A 137 30.13 5.48 17.98
CA LEU A 137 31.54 5.79 17.73
C LEU A 137 32.07 6.87 18.68
N ALA A 138 31.28 7.91 18.96
CA ALA A 138 31.65 8.94 19.92
C ALA A 138 31.80 8.36 21.34
N GLY A 139 30.87 7.51 21.77
CA GLY A 139 30.93 6.83 23.07
C GLY A 139 32.15 5.93 23.20
N LEU A 140 32.43 5.09 22.19
CA LEU A 140 33.61 4.23 22.15
C LEU A 140 34.92 5.05 22.10
N GLY A 141 34.94 6.13 21.32
CA GLY A 141 36.05 7.07 21.26
C GLY A 141 36.33 7.72 22.62
N PHE A 142 35.28 8.14 23.33
CA PHE A 142 35.40 8.72 24.67
C PHE A 142 35.94 7.73 25.70
N VAL A 143 35.44 6.49 25.71
CA VAL A 143 35.94 5.43 26.59
C VAL A 143 37.43 5.16 26.36
N ARG A 144 37.87 5.10 25.09
CA ARG A 144 39.29 4.95 24.74
C ARG A 144 40.15 6.11 25.25
N LEU A 145 39.66 7.35 25.15
CA LEU A 145 40.37 8.54 25.65
C LEU A 145 40.53 8.51 27.18
N VAL A 146 39.47 8.14 27.91
CA VAL A 146 39.52 8.00 29.38
C VAL A 146 40.48 6.88 29.80
N ALA A 147 40.44 5.74 29.11
CA ALA A 147 41.34 4.62 29.39
C ALA A 147 42.83 5.01 29.16
N ARG A 148 43.13 5.81 28.13
CA ARG A 148 44.48 6.30 27.86
C ARG A 148 44.99 7.20 28.98
N ARG A 149 44.14 8.05 29.57
CA ARG A 149 44.50 8.95 30.67
C ARG A 149 44.82 8.23 31.98
N ARG A 150 44.32 7.01 32.19
CA ARG A 150 44.62 6.20 33.39
C ARG A 150 45.93 5.42 33.30
N LYS A 151 46.55 5.37 32.12
CA LYS A 151 47.78 4.61 31.84
C LYS A 151 49.03 5.50 31.72
N SER A 152 48.85 6.83 31.79
CA SER A 152 49.90 7.82 32.06
C SER A 152 49.86 8.17 33.54
#